data_AF-A0A454VYD5-F1
#
_entry.id   AF-A0A454VYD5-F1
#
_cell.length_a   1.000
_cell.length_b   1.000
_cell.length_c   1.000
_cell.angle_alpha   90.00
_cell.angle_beta   90.00
_cell.angle_gamma   90.00
#
_symmetry.space_group_name_H-M   'P 1'
#
loop_
_entity.id
_entity.type
_entity.pdbx_description
1 polymer ?
#
loop_
_entity_poly.entity_id
_entity_poly.type
_entity_poly.pdbx_seq_one_letter_code
_entity_poly.pdbx_strand_id
1 'polypeptide(L)'
;AAQGKPVPTNDWWSSLAFQRYGDNPHSTPMYGHPLTYQAVSGGLEVGYPTSPAIVGDGRQYEFAHKRDLTLGVTGLNSPDTKADAWSDWTVTPYWSDGARTLRTTIGHGLPFVYARGTGGDARITTATAPAVFADQGNVLGITVAGHHYALFSPSGTDWNVSGSTITAGLGGKDYFSVAVLPSTDALATYRTYAYSFVTGSTVNWSYDAGTVRATYSLTTEAREGTERGTLQALYRHQWLHTTDPLTPYTYVSPRGTMKVREGASFTTAQKAAASLAGLAG
;
A
#
# COMPACT_ATOMS: atom_id res chain seq x y z
N ALA A 1 -1.94 19.35 -0.36
CA ALA A 1 -3.23 18.90 -0.92
C ALA A 1 -3.34 19.44 -2.33
N ALA A 2 -3.57 18.57 -3.33
CA ALA A 2 -3.59 18.95 -4.75
C ALA A 2 -4.57 20.10 -5.03
N GLN A 3 -4.05 21.32 -5.06
CA GLN A 3 -4.81 22.53 -5.32
C GLN A 3 -5.35 22.49 -6.76
N GLY A 4 -6.64 22.75 -6.94
CA GLY A 4 -7.26 22.81 -8.26
C GLY A 4 -7.65 21.45 -8.90
N LYS A 5 -7.46 20.32 -8.19
CA LYS A 5 -7.96 19.02 -8.63
C LYS A 5 -9.25 18.67 -7.87
N PRO A 6 -10.38 18.39 -8.55
CA PRO A 6 -11.59 17.94 -7.87
C PRO A 6 -11.29 16.72 -7.02
N VAL A 7 -11.67 16.79 -5.73
CA VAL A 7 -11.46 15.70 -4.78
C VAL A 7 -12.46 14.58 -5.09
N PRO A 8 -12.00 13.35 -5.36
CA PRO A 8 -12.89 12.23 -5.63
C PRO A 8 -13.66 11.85 -4.37
N THR A 9 -14.85 11.32 -4.58
CA THR A 9 -15.74 10.82 -3.52
C THR A 9 -16.02 9.33 -3.77
N ASN A 10 -16.62 8.64 -2.80
CA ASN A 10 -17.00 7.22 -2.93
C ASN A 10 -15.81 6.27 -3.18
N ASP A 11 -14.62 6.65 -2.72
CA ASP A 11 -13.39 5.86 -2.88
C ASP A 11 -12.94 5.23 -1.55
N TRP A 12 -12.14 4.16 -1.61
CA TRP A 12 -11.69 3.36 -0.46
C TRP A 12 -10.85 4.13 0.56
N TRP A 13 -10.31 5.29 0.16
CA TRP A 13 -9.49 6.19 0.95
C TRP A 13 -10.18 7.51 1.30
N SER A 14 -11.47 7.66 0.99
CA SER A 14 -12.22 8.92 1.13
C SER A 14 -12.17 9.52 2.54
N SER A 15 -11.93 8.69 3.57
CA SER A 15 -11.81 9.16 4.96
C SER A 15 -10.61 10.11 5.19
N LEU A 16 -9.62 10.14 4.29
CA LEU A 16 -8.53 11.13 4.29
C LEU A 16 -8.97 12.54 3.90
N ALA A 17 -10.01 12.64 3.08
CA ALA A 17 -10.53 13.91 2.59
C ALA A 17 -11.81 14.34 3.32
N PHE A 18 -12.58 13.38 3.79
CA PHE A 18 -13.88 13.59 4.44
C PHE A 18 -13.86 12.95 5.82
N GLN A 19 -13.66 13.78 6.84
CA GLN A 19 -13.65 13.35 8.23
C GLN A 19 -15.03 12.85 8.64
N ARG A 20 -15.11 11.59 9.06
CA ARG A 20 -16.35 10.99 9.58
C ARG A 20 -16.65 11.44 11.01
N TYR A 21 -15.61 11.69 11.80
CA TYR A 21 -15.69 12.07 13.21
C TYR A 21 -14.92 13.38 13.41
N GLY A 22 -15.56 14.40 14.00
CA GLY A 22 -14.98 15.75 14.13
C GLY A 22 -13.76 15.83 15.05
N ASP A 23 -13.49 14.79 15.84
CA ASP A 23 -12.35 14.62 16.72
C ASP A 23 -11.21 13.78 16.10
N ASN A 24 -11.39 13.26 14.87
CA ASN A 24 -10.35 12.53 14.14
C ASN A 24 -9.90 13.31 12.90
N PRO A 25 -8.82 14.11 13.01
CA PRO A 25 -8.32 14.92 11.90
C PRO A 25 -7.48 14.14 10.87
N HIS A 26 -7.45 12.80 10.95
CA HIS A 26 -6.60 11.95 10.12
C HIS A 26 -7.45 11.08 9.15
N SER A 27 -7.61 9.79 9.44
CA SER A 27 -8.48 8.90 8.67
C SER A 27 -9.14 7.87 9.58
N THR A 28 -10.21 7.25 9.09
CA THR A 28 -10.66 5.93 9.57
C THR A 28 -9.89 4.83 8.83
N PRO A 29 -10.01 3.54 9.22
CA PRO A 29 -9.40 2.44 8.48
C PRO A 29 -9.71 2.48 6.97
N MET A 30 -8.68 2.25 6.16
CA MET A 30 -8.70 2.18 4.70
C MET A 30 -8.18 0.83 4.25
N TYR A 31 -8.82 0.22 3.26
CA TYR A 31 -8.58 -1.18 2.89
C TYR A 31 -7.99 -1.31 1.48
N GLY A 32 -6.69 -1.04 1.35
CA GLY A 32 -5.98 -1.05 0.07
C GLY A 32 -5.37 -2.41 -0.32
N HIS A 33 -6.01 -3.53 0.01
CA HIS A 33 -5.44 -4.89 0.09
C HIS A 33 -4.22 -5.22 -0.83
N PRO A 34 -3.22 -5.99 -0.34
CA PRO A 34 -3.27 -6.85 0.85
C PRO A 34 -3.23 -6.06 2.16
N LEU A 35 -2.64 -4.87 2.13
CA LEU A 35 -2.50 -4.01 3.30
C LEU A 35 -3.80 -3.25 3.65
N THR A 36 -3.92 -2.95 4.93
CA THR A 36 -4.89 -2.03 5.52
C THR A 36 -4.14 -0.88 6.18
N TYR A 37 -4.77 0.29 6.23
CA TYR A 37 -4.11 1.52 6.63
C TYR A 37 -4.98 2.37 7.53
N GLN A 38 -4.37 3.13 8.43
CA GLN A 38 -5.03 4.21 9.15
C GLN A 38 -4.05 5.35 9.40
N ALA A 39 -4.41 6.57 9.01
CA ALA A 39 -3.60 7.73 9.30
C ALA A 39 -3.76 8.13 10.78
N VAL A 40 -2.64 8.45 11.42
CA VAL A 40 -2.54 8.94 12.80
C VAL A 40 -1.53 10.09 12.86
N SER A 41 -1.43 10.79 13.99
CA SER A 41 -0.56 11.98 14.10
C SER A 41 0.92 11.69 13.81
N GLY A 42 1.40 10.51 14.19
CA GLY A 42 2.79 10.06 13.99
C GLY A 42 3.09 9.44 12.62
N GLY A 43 2.10 9.29 11.74
CA GLY A 43 2.28 8.71 10.40
C GLY A 43 1.16 7.77 9.98
N LEU A 44 1.52 6.67 9.32
CA LEU A 44 0.60 5.71 8.75
C LEU A 44 0.67 4.37 9.50
N GLU A 45 -0.41 3.99 10.19
CA GLU A 45 -0.59 2.62 10.65
C GLU A 45 -0.79 1.70 9.44
N VAL A 46 -0.12 0.55 9.46
CA VAL A 46 -0.14 -0.49 8.43
C VAL A 46 -0.44 -1.82 9.09
N GLY A 47 -1.32 -2.60 8.48
CA GLY A 47 -1.66 -3.94 8.95
C GLY A 47 -2.01 -4.89 7.82
N TYR A 48 -1.83 -6.18 8.06
CA TYR A 48 -2.20 -7.24 7.11
C TYR A 48 -3.11 -8.28 7.76
N PRO A 49 -4.40 -7.97 8.06
CA PRO A 49 -5.30 -8.94 8.66
C PRO A 49 -5.50 -10.13 7.70
N THR A 50 -5.14 -11.33 8.15
CA THR A 50 -5.22 -12.57 7.36
C THR A 50 -6.28 -13.55 7.88
N SER A 51 -6.87 -13.29 9.04
CA SER A 51 -7.94 -14.11 9.62
C SER A 51 -9.20 -13.30 9.86
N PRO A 52 -10.39 -13.84 9.51
CA PRO A 52 -11.65 -13.18 9.80
C PRO A 52 -12.01 -13.29 11.28
N ALA A 53 -12.62 -12.24 11.83
CA ALA A 53 -13.48 -12.34 13.00
C ALA A 53 -14.90 -12.70 12.54
N ILE A 54 -15.53 -13.67 13.20
CA ILE A 54 -16.95 -13.99 12.98
C ILE A 54 -17.76 -13.20 14.01
N VAL A 55 -18.66 -12.33 13.54
CA VAL A 55 -19.42 -11.38 14.39
C VAL A 55 -20.92 -11.41 14.06
N GLY A 56 -21.72 -10.71 14.87
CA GLY A 56 -23.18 -10.63 14.68
C GLY A 56 -23.88 -11.99 14.78
N ASP A 57 -23.50 -12.80 15.77
CA ASP A 57 -23.93 -14.19 15.99
C ASP A 57 -23.72 -15.11 14.76
N GLY A 58 -22.59 -14.96 14.07
CA GLY A 58 -22.24 -15.83 12.95
C GLY A 58 -22.75 -15.37 11.58
N ARG A 59 -23.32 -14.16 11.49
CA ARG A 59 -23.91 -13.63 10.24
C ARG A 59 -22.94 -12.80 9.41
N GLN A 60 -21.83 -12.39 10.00
CA GLN A 60 -20.86 -11.49 9.38
C GLN A 60 -19.44 -12.03 9.61
N TYR A 61 -18.57 -11.80 8.63
CA TYR A 61 -17.13 -11.97 8.80
C TYR A 61 -16.43 -10.64 8.53
N GLU A 62 -15.44 -10.32 9.34
CA GLU A 62 -14.72 -9.05 9.27
C GLU A 62 -13.22 -9.27 9.28
N PHE A 63 -12.52 -8.57 8.40
CA PHE A 63 -11.06 -8.46 8.42
C PHE A 63 -10.71 -7.07 8.93
N ALA A 64 -11.01 -6.78 10.20
CA ALA A 64 -10.80 -5.45 10.76
C ALA A 64 -9.32 -5.04 10.69
N HIS A 65 -9.06 -3.76 10.38
CA HIS A 65 -7.72 -3.19 10.49
C HIS A 65 -7.16 -3.43 11.89
N LYS A 66 -5.95 -4.00 11.93
CA LYS A 66 -5.13 -4.14 13.12
C LYS A 66 -3.74 -3.66 12.75
N ARG A 67 -3.23 -2.69 13.49
CA ARG A 67 -1.89 -2.17 13.28
C ARG A 67 -0.84 -3.24 13.60
N ASP A 68 -0.05 -3.61 12.59
CA ASP A 68 1.19 -4.37 12.77
C ASP A 68 2.36 -3.42 13.03
N LEU A 69 2.38 -2.27 12.33
CA LEU A 69 3.38 -1.24 12.47
C LEU A 69 2.84 0.16 12.15
N THR A 70 3.52 1.19 12.60
CA THR A 70 3.34 2.58 12.17
C THR A 70 4.57 3.02 11.41
N LEU A 71 4.40 3.47 10.17
CA LEU A 71 5.43 4.08 9.34
C LEU A 71 5.39 5.60 9.54
N GLY A 72 6.51 6.20 9.95
CA GLY A 72 6.62 7.63 10.17
C GLY A 72 8.04 8.18 10.09
N VAL A 73 8.20 9.40 10.61
CA VAL A 73 9.49 10.09 10.77
C VAL A 73 9.71 10.37 12.26
N THR A 74 10.92 10.22 12.76
CA THR A 74 11.23 10.43 14.17
C THR A 74 10.81 11.82 14.64
N GLY A 75 9.91 11.86 15.64
CA GLY A 75 9.38 13.07 16.24
C GLY A 75 8.21 13.71 15.49
N LEU A 76 7.76 13.14 14.36
CA LEU A 76 6.57 13.62 13.65
C LEU A 76 5.34 13.56 14.56
N ASN A 77 4.65 14.69 14.69
CA ASN A 77 3.36 14.77 15.36
C ASN A 77 2.46 15.77 14.64
N SER A 78 1.90 15.34 13.51
CA SER A 78 1.07 16.17 12.64
C SER A 78 -0.31 16.40 13.28
N PRO A 79 -0.86 17.62 13.24
CA PRO A 79 -2.20 17.90 13.74
C PRO A 79 -3.30 17.33 12.84
N ASP A 80 -3.01 17.09 11.56
CA ASP A 80 -3.93 16.55 10.57
C ASP A 80 -3.21 15.64 9.56
N THR A 81 -4.00 14.98 8.71
CA THR A 81 -3.50 14.31 7.49
C THR A 81 -4.32 14.77 6.29
N LYS A 82 -3.66 14.99 5.16
CA LYS A 82 -4.30 15.51 3.94
C LYS A 82 -4.09 14.56 2.77
N ALA A 83 -5.10 14.38 1.91
CA ALA A 83 -4.89 13.79 0.59
C ALA A 83 -4.06 14.75 -0.28
N ASP A 84 -2.80 14.41 -0.57
CA ASP A 84 -1.88 15.26 -1.32
C ASP A 84 -1.92 15.01 -2.82
N ALA A 85 -1.94 13.74 -3.22
CA ALA A 85 -2.09 13.31 -4.61
C ALA A 85 -2.95 12.05 -4.67
N TRP A 86 -3.56 11.79 -5.82
CA TRP A 86 -4.35 10.59 -6.09
C TRP A 86 -4.45 10.33 -7.58
N SER A 87 -4.76 9.08 -7.92
CA SER A 87 -5.03 8.59 -9.27
C SER A 87 -6.03 7.43 -9.21
N ASP A 88 -6.21 6.67 -10.28
CA ASP A 88 -7.32 5.73 -10.41
C ASP A 88 -7.46 4.69 -9.28
N TRP A 89 -6.36 4.23 -8.68
CA TRP A 89 -6.39 3.35 -7.50
C TRP A 89 -5.26 3.57 -6.48
N THR A 90 -4.55 4.69 -6.57
CA THR A 90 -3.51 5.08 -5.60
C THR A 90 -3.78 6.46 -5.00
N VAL A 91 -3.36 6.65 -3.76
CA VAL A 91 -3.43 7.92 -3.02
C VAL A 91 -2.13 8.17 -2.26
N THR A 92 -1.78 9.44 -2.11
CA THR A 92 -0.65 9.92 -1.32
C THR A 92 -1.14 10.82 -0.19
N PRO A 93 -1.41 10.30 1.01
CA PRO A 93 -1.58 11.12 2.20
C PRO A 93 -0.31 11.89 2.58
N TYR A 94 -0.50 13.04 3.25
CA TYR A 94 0.54 13.96 3.68
C TYR A 94 0.34 14.42 5.13
N TRP A 95 1.43 14.44 5.87
CA TRP A 95 1.54 14.91 7.26
C TRP A 95 2.56 16.03 7.33
N SER A 96 2.32 17.02 8.19
CA SER A 96 3.31 18.03 8.54
C SER A 96 3.03 18.66 9.91
N ASP A 97 4.06 18.75 10.73
CA ASP A 97 4.03 19.45 12.02
C ASP A 97 4.76 20.81 11.99
N GLY A 98 5.11 21.29 10.79
CA GLY A 98 5.90 22.50 10.56
C GLY A 98 7.42 22.31 10.58
N ALA A 99 7.92 21.26 11.26
CA ALA A 99 9.35 20.92 11.28
C ALA A 99 9.67 19.68 10.42
N ARG A 100 8.72 18.76 10.34
CA ARG A 100 8.81 17.46 9.68
C ARG A 100 7.70 17.32 8.67
N THR A 101 7.95 16.47 7.67
CA THR A 101 6.92 16.07 6.73
C THR A 101 6.98 14.58 6.46
N LEU A 102 5.84 14.01 6.09
CA LEU A 102 5.73 12.65 5.57
C LEU A 102 4.72 12.63 4.43
N ARG A 103 5.05 11.92 3.36
CA ARG A 103 4.14 11.49 2.28
C ARG A 103 4.25 9.99 2.16
N THR A 104 3.14 9.28 2.01
CA THR A 104 3.17 7.84 1.72
C THR A 104 2.29 7.54 0.53
N THR A 105 2.78 6.84 -0.49
CA THR A 105 1.94 6.36 -1.60
C THR A 105 1.48 4.94 -1.29
N ILE A 106 0.16 4.77 -1.30
CA ILE A 106 -0.56 3.52 -1.05
C ILE A 106 -1.60 3.30 -2.15
N GLY A 107 -2.05 2.07 -2.33
CA GLY A 107 -3.01 1.74 -3.38
C GLY A 107 -3.57 0.34 -3.25
N HIS A 108 -4.74 0.11 -3.85
CA HIS A 108 -5.25 -1.25 -4.01
C HIS A 108 -4.26 -2.11 -4.77
N GLY A 109 -4.03 -3.32 -4.28
CA GLY A 109 -3.13 -4.29 -4.90
C GLY A 109 -1.65 -3.94 -4.75
N LEU A 110 -1.28 -2.93 -3.97
CA LEU A 110 0.12 -2.62 -3.69
C LEU A 110 0.55 -3.29 -2.37
N PRO A 111 1.52 -4.21 -2.41
CA PRO A 111 2.12 -4.76 -1.20
C PRO A 111 3.18 -3.83 -0.59
N PHE A 112 3.46 -2.69 -1.24
CA PHE A 112 4.38 -1.64 -0.79
C PHE A 112 3.66 -0.41 -0.26
N VAL A 113 4.30 0.22 0.73
CA VAL A 113 4.11 1.63 1.09
C VAL A 113 5.40 2.36 0.73
N TYR A 114 5.31 3.32 -0.19
CA TYR A 114 6.45 4.14 -0.59
C TYR A 114 6.40 5.47 0.15
N ALA A 115 7.44 5.81 0.92
CA ALA A 115 7.42 6.97 1.80
C ALA A 115 8.47 8.01 1.40
N ARG A 116 8.07 9.28 1.48
CA ARG A 116 9.00 10.42 1.48
C ARG A 116 8.87 11.21 2.78
N GLY A 117 9.96 11.45 3.48
CA GLY A 117 9.97 12.15 4.76
C GLY A 117 11.13 13.13 4.90
N THR A 118 10.92 14.20 5.67
CA THR A 118 11.95 15.21 5.98
C THR A 118 11.87 15.63 7.44
N GLY A 119 12.95 16.23 7.96
CA GLY A 119 13.02 16.77 9.33
C GLY A 119 13.34 15.74 10.42
N GLY A 120 13.63 14.50 10.05
CA GLY A 120 14.05 13.43 10.96
C GLY A 120 14.32 12.11 10.23
N ASP A 121 14.76 11.12 11.00
CA ASP A 121 15.03 9.76 10.51
C ASP A 121 13.75 9.02 10.14
N ALA A 122 13.84 8.05 9.23
CA ALA A 122 12.76 7.09 9.05
C ALA A 122 12.52 6.34 10.36
N ARG A 123 11.24 6.15 10.73
CA ARG A 123 10.85 5.48 11.96
C ARG A 123 9.72 4.50 11.70
N ILE A 124 9.95 3.23 12.03
CA ILE A 124 8.91 2.21 12.11
C ILE A 124 8.68 1.88 13.59
N THR A 125 7.43 1.95 14.04
CA THR A 125 7.04 1.51 15.39
C THR A 125 6.12 0.30 15.28
N THR A 126 6.62 -0.87 15.67
CA THR A 126 5.89 -2.15 15.57
C THR A 126 4.93 -2.34 16.75
N ALA A 127 3.86 -3.10 16.55
CA ALA A 127 2.87 -3.38 17.59
C ALA A 127 3.45 -4.18 18.78
N THR A 128 4.41 -5.06 18.48
CA THR A 128 5.23 -5.80 19.44
C THR A 128 6.69 -5.77 18.99
N ALA A 129 7.63 -6.14 19.87
CA ALA A 129 9.02 -6.32 19.45
C ALA A 129 9.08 -7.31 18.28
N PRO A 130 9.70 -6.94 17.15
CA PRO A 130 9.73 -7.79 15.97
C PRO A 130 10.84 -8.83 16.07
N ALA A 131 10.67 -9.97 15.41
CA ALA A 131 11.76 -10.90 15.13
C ALA A 131 12.45 -10.50 13.83
N VAL A 132 13.75 -10.23 13.85
CA VAL A 132 14.54 -9.94 12.65
C VAL A 132 14.95 -11.26 12.00
N PHE A 133 14.54 -11.49 10.75
CA PHE A 133 14.92 -12.68 9.98
C PHE A 133 16.01 -12.38 8.94
N ALA A 134 16.23 -11.11 8.62
CA ALA A 134 17.31 -10.66 7.74
C ALA A 134 17.74 -9.25 8.13
N ASP A 135 19.04 -9.03 8.19
CA ASP A 135 19.65 -7.71 8.40
C ASP A 135 20.79 -7.57 7.39
N GLN A 136 20.63 -6.63 6.46
CA GLN A 136 21.58 -6.34 5.39
C GLN A 136 21.88 -4.83 5.35
N GLY A 137 21.86 -4.17 6.52
CA GLY A 137 22.08 -2.74 6.64
C GLY A 137 20.82 -1.94 6.27
N ASN A 138 20.83 -1.33 5.08
CA ASN A 138 19.68 -0.54 4.60
C ASN A 138 18.45 -1.39 4.23
N VAL A 139 18.58 -2.72 4.23
CA VAL A 139 17.49 -3.68 4.02
C VAL A 139 17.31 -4.54 5.27
N LEU A 140 16.13 -4.45 5.89
CA LEU A 140 15.78 -5.21 7.09
C LEU A 140 14.53 -6.05 6.84
N GLY A 141 14.58 -7.34 7.14
CA GLY A 141 13.44 -8.25 7.14
C GLY A 141 12.98 -8.55 8.56
N ILE A 142 11.71 -8.25 8.87
CA ILE A 142 11.12 -8.47 10.19
C ILE A 142 9.85 -9.32 10.15
N THR A 143 9.56 -9.98 11.25
CA THR A 143 8.26 -10.59 11.53
C THR A 143 7.63 -9.93 12.74
N VAL A 144 6.41 -9.42 12.59
CA VAL A 144 5.64 -8.80 13.66
C VAL A 144 4.18 -9.21 13.52
N ALA A 145 3.51 -9.50 14.64
CA ALA A 145 2.09 -9.89 14.65
C ALA A 145 1.75 -11.08 13.72
N GLY A 146 2.72 -11.97 13.47
CA GLY A 146 2.55 -13.13 12.57
C GLY A 146 2.72 -12.82 11.08
N HIS A 147 3.10 -11.60 10.72
CA HIS A 147 3.28 -11.17 9.33
C HIS A 147 4.72 -10.74 9.06
N HIS A 148 5.21 -11.01 7.85
CA HIS A 148 6.56 -10.67 7.42
C HIS A 148 6.58 -9.33 6.71
N TYR A 149 7.52 -8.47 7.04
CA TYR A 149 7.72 -7.16 6.41
C TYR A 149 9.18 -6.99 6.01
N ALA A 150 9.41 -6.28 4.91
CA ALA A 150 10.72 -5.78 4.53
C ALA A 150 10.75 -4.25 4.62
N LEU A 151 11.81 -3.70 5.18
CA LEU A 151 12.05 -2.28 5.35
C LEU A 151 13.27 -1.90 4.52
N PHE A 152 13.15 -0.83 3.75
CA PHE A 152 14.19 -0.37 2.84
C PHE A 152 14.47 1.10 3.10
N SER A 153 15.68 1.41 3.56
CA SER A 153 16.21 2.77 3.68
C SER A 153 17.22 3.04 2.55
N PRO A 154 17.63 4.29 2.30
CA PRO A 154 18.55 4.60 1.22
C PRO A 154 19.87 3.80 1.28
N SER A 155 20.47 3.52 0.13
CA SER A 155 21.78 2.85 0.13
C SER A 155 22.83 3.64 0.92
N GLY A 156 23.59 2.94 1.75
CA GLY A 156 24.59 3.55 2.66
C GLY A 156 24.06 3.96 4.03
N THR A 157 22.76 3.74 4.32
CA THR A 157 22.19 3.89 5.67
C THR A 157 22.01 2.53 6.34
N ASP A 158 21.61 2.52 7.61
CA ASP A 158 21.45 1.29 8.40
C ASP A 158 20.22 1.38 9.31
N TRP A 159 19.49 0.27 9.43
CA TRP A 159 18.34 0.15 10.31
C TRP A 159 18.77 -0.28 11.72
N ASN A 160 18.42 0.54 12.71
CA ASN A 160 18.68 0.27 14.12
C ASN A 160 17.40 -0.20 14.79
N VAL A 161 17.40 -1.40 15.37
CA VAL A 161 16.27 -1.97 16.11
C VAL A 161 16.46 -1.77 17.61
N SER A 162 15.49 -1.15 18.27
CA SER A 162 15.46 -0.91 19.72
C SER A 162 14.05 -1.19 20.27
N GLY A 163 13.86 -2.39 20.83
CA GLY A 163 12.54 -2.87 21.24
C GLY A 163 11.57 -2.90 20.06
N SER A 164 10.44 -2.20 20.18
CA SER A 164 9.45 -2.06 19.09
C SER A 164 9.71 -0.85 18.18
N THR A 165 10.84 -0.15 18.36
CA THR A 165 11.22 1.00 17.55
C THR A 165 12.32 0.59 16.57
N ILE A 166 12.16 0.92 15.30
CA ILE A 166 13.17 0.72 14.27
C ILE A 166 13.42 2.06 13.58
N THR A 167 14.68 2.49 13.47
CA THR A 167 15.03 3.79 12.89
C THR A 167 16.20 3.69 11.92
N ALA A 168 16.15 4.45 10.83
CA ALA A 168 17.26 4.63 9.92
C ALA A 168 17.36 6.09 9.50
N GLY A 169 18.58 6.63 9.55
CA GLY A 169 18.86 7.92 8.91
C GLY A 169 18.56 7.84 7.41
N LEU A 170 18.25 8.97 6.79
CA LEU A 170 17.97 9.04 5.35
C LEU A 170 19.17 9.47 4.49
N GLY A 171 20.34 9.70 5.09
CA GLY A 171 21.58 9.96 4.35
C GLY A 171 21.52 11.17 3.41
N GLY A 172 20.78 12.22 3.78
CA GLY A 172 20.54 13.40 2.93
C GLY A 172 19.55 13.17 1.77
N LYS A 173 18.96 11.98 1.70
CA LYS A 173 17.78 11.68 0.88
C LYS A 173 16.50 11.94 1.67
N ASP A 174 15.38 11.67 1.05
CA ASP A 174 14.06 11.89 1.61
C ASP A 174 13.16 10.65 1.51
N TYR A 175 13.65 9.46 1.14
CA TYR A 175 12.80 8.31 0.80
C TYR A 175 13.13 7.04 1.57
N PHE A 176 12.11 6.21 1.77
CA PHE A 176 12.22 4.84 2.31
C PHE A 176 10.94 4.07 1.95
N SER A 177 10.94 2.75 2.05
CA SER A 177 9.75 1.94 1.76
C SER A 177 9.60 0.77 2.71
N VAL A 178 8.36 0.31 2.83
CA VAL A 178 8.00 -0.90 3.57
C VAL A 178 7.16 -1.77 2.67
N ALA A 179 7.39 -3.08 2.69
CA ALA A 179 6.54 -4.05 2.01
C ALA A 179 6.09 -5.15 2.97
N VAL A 180 4.84 -5.59 2.84
CA VAL A 180 4.45 -6.89 3.42
C VAL A 180 4.93 -8.00 2.50
N LEU A 181 5.57 -9.02 3.05
CA LEU A 181 6.04 -10.17 2.30
C LEU A 181 5.05 -11.33 2.42
N PRO A 182 4.81 -12.10 1.34
CA PRO A 182 4.01 -13.32 1.40
C PRO A 182 4.70 -14.43 2.22
N SER A 183 6.03 -14.37 2.31
CA SER A 183 6.93 -15.30 3.00
C SER A 183 8.33 -14.68 3.08
N THR A 184 9.20 -15.19 3.96
CA THR A 184 10.54 -14.61 4.18
C THR A 184 11.48 -14.74 2.99
N ASP A 185 11.32 -15.78 2.16
CA ASP A 185 12.10 -16.01 0.92
C ASP A 185 11.80 -14.98 -0.17
N ALA A 186 10.69 -14.23 -0.07
CA ALA A 186 10.34 -13.19 -1.01
C ALA A 186 11.21 -11.92 -0.89
N LEU A 187 12.04 -11.78 0.16
CA LEU A 187 12.81 -10.57 0.43
C LEU A 187 13.64 -10.09 -0.77
N ALA A 188 14.32 -11.00 -1.47
CA ALA A 188 15.15 -10.65 -2.62
C ALA A 188 14.32 -10.08 -3.78
N THR A 189 13.18 -10.70 -4.09
CA THR A 189 12.25 -10.23 -5.13
C THR A 189 11.68 -8.85 -4.80
N TYR A 190 11.32 -8.63 -3.54
CA TYR A 190 10.79 -7.33 -3.10
C TYR A 190 11.87 -6.25 -3.07
N ARG A 191 13.12 -6.60 -2.75
CA ARG A 191 14.25 -5.66 -2.81
C ARG A 191 14.44 -5.06 -4.19
N THR A 192 14.21 -5.81 -5.27
CA THR A 192 14.28 -5.30 -6.66
C THR A 192 13.43 -4.04 -6.87
N TYR A 193 12.24 -4.00 -6.28
CA TYR A 193 11.27 -2.90 -6.49
C TYR A 193 11.16 -1.93 -5.31
N ALA A 194 12.03 -2.08 -4.30
CA ALA A 194 12.02 -1.27 -3.08
C ALA A 194 12.18 0.23 -3.34
N TYR A 195 12.91 0.60 -4.40
CA TYR A 195 13.20 1.98 -4.77
C TYR A 195 12.47 2.45 -6.04
N SER A 196 11.64 1.60 -6.65
CA SER A 196 10.82 1.96 -7.82
C SER A 196 9.47 2.49 -7.33
N PHE A 197 9.44 3.75 -6.93
CA PHE A 197 8.31 4.35 -6.23
C PHE A 197 7.14 4.54 -7.17
N VAL A 198 5.98 3.97 -6.82
CA VAL A 198 4.74 4.28 -7.52
C VAL A 198 4.36 5.74 -7.28
N THR A 199 4.12 6.49 -8.34
CA THR A 199 3.74 7.91 -8.33
C THR A 199 2.35 8.17 -8.92
N GLY A 200 1.77 7.17 -9.58
CA GLY A 200 0.44 7.28 -10.18
C GLY A 200 -0.06 5.96 -10.75
N SER A 201 -1.33 5.95 -11.13
CA SER A 201 -2.03 4.81 -11.71
C SER A 201 -3.06 5.27 -12.75
N THR A 202 -3.29 4.45 -13.78
CA THR A 202 -4.29 4.73 -14.82
C THR A 202 -4.86 3.43 -15.37
N VAL A 203 -6.19 3.35 -15.45
CA VAL A 203 -6.93 2.29 -16.14
C VAL A 203 -7.39 2.86 -17.48
N ASN A 204 -6.91 2.26 -18.56
CA ASN A 204 -7.50 2.47 -19.87
C ASN A 204 -8.30 1.24 -20.25
N TRP A 205 -9.47 1.42 -20.86
CA TRP A 205 -10.27 0.31 -21.31
C TRP A 205 -10.84 0.55 -22.70
N SER A 206 -11.08 -0.55 -23.41
CA SER A 206 -11.71 -0.56 -24.72
C SER A 206 -12.78 -1.64 -24.76
N TYR A 207 -13.85 -1.38 -25.50
CA TYR A 207 -14.87 -2.37 -25.81
C TYR A 207 -14.84 -2.67 -27.30
N ASP A 208 -14.70 -3.95 -27.65
CA ASP A 208 -14.76 -4.42 -29.02
C ASP A 208 -15.39 -5.82 -29.08
N ALA A 209 -16.29 -6.03 -30.05
CA ALA A 209 -16.96 -7.31 -30.31
C ALA A 209 -17.45 -8.06 -29.04
N GLY A 210 -18.08 -7.36 -28.10
CA GLY A 210 -18.60 -7.97 -26.87
C GLY A 210 -17.54 -8.25 -25.79
N THR A 211 -16.31 -7.77 -25.95
CA THR A 211 -15.22 -7.94 -24.98
C THR A 211 -14.76 -6.59 -24.45
N VAL A 212 -14.71 -6.45 -23.13
CA VAL A 212 -14.03 -5.34 -22.45
C VAL A 212 -12.60 -5.77 -22.18
N ARG A 213 -11.65 -4.97 -22.66
CA ARG A 213 -10.23 -5.09 -22.31
C ARG A 213 -9.86 -3.89 -21.44
N ALA A 214 -9.29 -4.14 -20.27
CA ALA A 214 -8.84 -3.09 -19.37
C ALA A 214 -7.35 -3.28 -19.06
N THR A 215 -6.54 -2.24 -19.32
CA THR A 215 -5.12 -2.19 -19.01
C THR A 215 -4.91 -1.27 -17.81
N TYR A 216 -4.36 -1.85 -16.76
CA TYR A 216 -4.01 -1.19 -15.51
C TYR A 216 -2.53 -0.89 -15.54
N SER A 217 -2.14 0.38 -15.53
CA SER A 217 -0.76 0.83 -15.57
C SER A 217 -0.41 1.66 -14.33
N LEU A 218 0.74 1.37 -13.72
CA LEU A 218 1.36 2.16 -12.68
C LEU A 218 2.51 2.98 -13.27
N THR A 219 2.59 4.25 -12.89
CA THR A 219 3.76 5.08 -13.13
C THR A 219 4.74 4.92 -11.98
N THR A 220 6.00 4.63 -12.27
CA THR A 220 7.06 4.47 -11.27
C THR A 220 8.23 5.41 -11.52
N GLU A 221 8.89 5.82 -10.44
CA GLU A 221 10.10 6.63 -10.45
C GLU A 221 11.16 5.93 -9.60
N ALA A 222 12.34 5.64 -10.16
CA ALA A 222 13.42 5.13 -9.33
C ALA A 222 14.01 6.22 -8.46
N ARG A 223 14.03 5.96 -7.17
CA ARG A 223 14.83 6.69 -6.19
C ARG A 223 16.29 6.22 -6.21
N GLU A 224 16.51 4.95 -6.54
CA GLU A 224 17.82 4.33 -6.74
C GLU A 224 17.76 3.29 -7.87
N GLY A 225 18.89 3.07 -8.52
CA GLY A 225 19.01 2.11 -9.61
C GLY A 225 18.14 2.48 -10.83
N THR A 226 17.86 1.47 -11.65
CA THR A 226 17.20 1.63 -12.96
C THR A 226 15.83 0.96 -13.06
N GLU A 227 15.38 0.27 -12.02
CA GLU A 227 14.12 -0.48 -12.06
C GLU A 227 12.90 0.43 -12.25
N ARG A 228 11.97 0.03 -13.12
CA ARG A 228 10.77 0.78 -13.52
C ARG A 228 9.50 -0.07 -13.50
N GLY A 229 9.35 -0.89 -12.45
CA GLY A 229 8.18 -1.74 -12.23
C GLY A 229 7.85 -1.84 -10.75
N THR A 230 6.88 -2.69 -10.41
CA THR A 230 6.62 -3.05 -9.01
C THR A 230 5.98 -4.44 -8.95
N LEU A 231 5.67 -4.88 -7.74
CA LEU A 231 4.85 -6.06 -7.49
C LEU A 231 3.39 -5.62 -7.32
N GLN A 232 2.48 -6.27 -8.05
CA GLN A 232 1.04 -6.00 -7.99
C GLN A 232 0.31 -7.26 -7.54
N ALA A 233 -0.47 -7.16 -6.46
CA ALA A 233 -1.37 -8.18 -5.98
C ALA A 233 -2.74 -8.02 -6.66
N LEU A 234 -3.05 -8.93 -7.58
CA LEU A 234 -4.31 -8.93 -8.32
C LEU A 234 -5.40 -9.60 -7.49
N TYR A 235 -6.58 -8.99 -7.48
CA TYR A 235 -7.79 -9.61 -6.95
C TYR A 235 -8.25 -10.78 -7.84
N ARG A 236 -9.13 -11.64 -7.31
CA ARG A 236 -9.69 -12.80 -8.03
C ARG A 236 -10.29 -12.46 -9.39
N HIS A 237 -11.05 -11.38 -9.48
CA HIS A 237 -11.63 -10.93 -10.74
C HIS A 237 -10.59 -10.37 -11.73
N GLN A 238 -9.35 -10.12 -11.32
CA GLN A 238 -8.28 -9.70 -12.22
C GLN A 238 -7.46 -10.91 -12.67
N TRP A 239 -6.99 -11.75 -11.74
CA TRP A 239 -6.14 -12.87 -12.09
C TRP A 239 -6.87 -14.00 -12.83
N LEU A 240 -8.21 -14.09 -12.73
CA LEU A 240 -9.01 -15.00 -13.58
C LEU A 240 -9.07 -14.55 -15.04
N HIS A 241 -8.80 -13.27 -15.32
CA HIS A 241 -9.08 -12.64 -16.61
C HIS A 241 -7.84 -12.01 -17.25
N THR A 242 -6.66 -12.24 -16.68
CA THR A 242 -5.37 -11.83 -17.26
C THR A 242 -4.65 -13.03 -17.84
N THR A 243 -3.89 -12.81 -18.90
CA THR A 243 -2.89 -13.74 -19.42
C THR A 243 -1.47 -13.32 -19.05
N ASP A 244 -1.31 -12.20 -18.34
CA ASP A 244 0.00 -11.73 -17.90
C ASP A 244 0.60 -12.71 -16.87
N PRO A 245 1.92 -12.95 -16.89
CA PRO A 245 2.56 -13.87 -15.97
C PRO A 245 2.34 -13.50 -14.50
N LEU A 246 2.06 -14.52 -13.69
CA LEU A 246 1.93 -14.42 -12.23
C LEU A 246 3.13 -15.11 -11.57
N THR A 247 3.57 -14.57 -10.44
CA THR A 247 4.58 -15.21 -9.58
C THR A 247 3.90 -16.30 -8.73
N PRO A 248 4.68 -17.17 -8.06
CA PRO A 248 4.11 -18.13 -7.11
C PRO A 248 3.54 -17.47 -5.83
N TYR A 249 3.79 -16.19 -5.61
CA TYR A 249 3.39 -15.49 -4.38
C TYR A 249 1.89 -15.17 -4.36
N THR A 250 1.30 -15.30 -3.17
CA THR A 250 -0.11 -15.00 -2.93
C THR A 250 -0.32 -14.27 -1.60
N TYR A 251 -1.43 -13.56 -1.49
CA TYR A 251 -1.90 -12.96 -0.25
C TYR A 251 -3.33 -13.40 0.06
N VAL A 252 -3.65 -13.52 1.34
CA VAL A 252 -5.00 -13.68 1.84
C VAL A 252 -5.67 -12.30 1.89
N SER A 253 -6.95 -12.22 1.55
CA SER A 253 -7.73 -11.00 1.69
C SER A 253 -9.20 -11.33 1.98
N PRO A 254 -10.01 -10.40 2.48
CA PRO A 254 -11.47 -10.58 2.57
C PRO A 254 -12.14 -10.84 1.22
N ARG A 255 -11.46 -10.55 0.10
CA ARG A 255 -11.93 -10.81 -1.27
C ARG A 255 -11.36 -12.12 -1.85
N GLY A 256 -10.84 -13.00 -1.00
CA GLY A 256 -10.19 -14.25 -1.36
C GLY A 256 -8.70 -14.07 -1.71
N THR A 257 -8.08 -15.13 -2.24
CA THR A 257 -6.67 -15.13 -2.61
C THR A 257 -6.36 -14.07 -3.67
N MET A 258 -5.40 -13.21 -3.37
CA MET A 258 -4.77 -12.31 -4.32
C MET A 258 -3.50 -12.97 -4.87
N LYS A 259 -3.27 -12.87 -6.18
CA LYS A 259 -2.07 -13.43 -6.83
C LYS A 259 -1.14 -12.31 -7.24
N VAL A 260 0.15 -12.50 -7.05
CA VAL A 260 1.14 -11.44 -7.30
C VAL A 260 1.69 -11.57 -8.73
N ARG A 261 2.00 -10.42 -9.34
CA ARG A 261 2.77 -10.34 -10.58
C ARG A 261 3.83 -9.25 -10.50
N GLU A 262 4.80 -9.34 -11.40
CA GLU A 262 5.82 -8.34 -11.61
C GLU A 262 5.51 -7.47 -12.83
N GLY A 263 5.82 -6.18 -12.74
CA GLY A 263 5.76 -5.23 -13.84
C GLY A 263 4.91 -4.00 -13.56
N ALA A 264 5.01 -3.00 -14.44
CA ALA A 264 4.28 -1.74 -14.30
C ALA A 264 2.82 -1.84 -14.75
N SER A 265 2.46 -2.77 -15.64
CA SER A 265 1.11 -2.85 -16.21
C SER A 265 0.63 -4.28 -16.44
N PHE A 266 -0.67 -4.52 -16.28
CA PHE A 266 -1.33 -5.78 -16.69
C PHE A 266 -2.66 -5.50 -17.38
N THR A 267 -3.17 -6.47 -18.11
CA THR A 267 -4.43 -6.39 -18.84
C THR A 267 -5.38 -7.49 -18.40
N THR A 268 -6.67 -7.16 -18.31
CA THR A 268 -7.76 -8.13 -18.20
C THR A 268 -8.63 -8.11 -19.44
N ALA A 269 -9.23 -9.25 -19.78
CA ALA A 269 -10.21 -9.38 -20.85
C ALA A 269 -11.45 -10.14 -20.35
N GLN A 270 -12.61 -9.51 -20.46
CA GLN A 270 -13.89 -10.06 -20.00
C GLN A 270 -14.97 -9.87 -21.05
N LYS A 271 -15.84 -10.87 -21.22
CA LYS A 271 -17.01 -10.72 -22.09
C LYS A 271 -18.05 -9.85 -21.40
N ALA A 272 -18.56 -8.84 -22.10
CA ALA A 272 -19.70 -8.06 -21.64
C ALA A 272 -20.99 -8.85 -21.87
N ALA A 273 -21.85 -8.91 -20.86
CA ALA A 273 -23.22 -9.35 -21.04
C ALA A 273 -24.04 -8.21 -21.65
N ALA A 274 -24.73 -8.46 -22.76
CA ALA A 274 -25.63 -7.47 -23.35
C ALA A 274 -26.84 -7.24 -22.44
N SER A 275 -27.24 -5.99 -22.27
CA SER A 275 -28.52 -5.64 -21.65
C SER A 275 -29.62 -5.56 -22.72
N LEU A 276 -30.84 -5.94 -22.33
CA LEU A 276 -32.03 -5.76 -23.16
C LEU A 276 -32.87 -4.61 -22.60
N ALA A 277 -33.54 -3.86 -23.48
CA ALA A 277 -34.48 -2.82 -23.06
C ALA A 277 -35.77 -3.39 -22.43
N GLY A 278 -36.08 -4.67 -22.67
CA GLY A 278 -37.21 -5.40 -22.13
C GLY A 278 -37.15 -6.88 -22.52
N LEU A 279 -37.97 -7.72 -21.88
CA LEU A 279 -38.14 -9.12 -22.31
C LEU A 279 -38.86 -9.15 -23.66
N ALA A 280 -38.50 -10.12 -24.51
CA ALA A 280 -39.28 -10.40 -25.72
C ALA A 280 -40.68 -10.88 -25.29
N GLY A 281 -41.72 -10.16 -25.72
CA GLY A 281 -43.12 -10.51 -25.48
C GLY A 281 -43.61 -11.69 -26.31
#